data_AF-A0A9Q4DKI0-F1
#
_entry.id   AF-A0A9Q4DKI0-F1
#
_cell.length_a   1.000
_cell.length_b   1.000
_cell.length_c   1.000
_cell.angle_alpha   90.00
_cell.angle_beta   90.00
_cell.angle_gamma   90.00
#
_symmetry.space_group_name_H-M   'P 1'
#
loop_
_entity.id
_entity.type
_entity.pdbx_description
1 polymer ?
#
loop_
_entity_poly.entity_id
_entity_poly.type
_entity_poly.pdbx_seq_one_letter_code
_entity_poly.pdbx_strand_id
1 'polypeptide(L)'
;RLGVQAGADIVGMGFSQMMPISDPKTGALFTGLIVTPSNFVFVNKEGQRFVNEFESRDVLSKAALEQKDGIFYIIADANIKA
;
A
#
# COMPACT_ATOMS: atom_id res chain seq x y z
N ARG A 1 -18.65 -14.88 9.89
CA ARG A 1 -19.19 -15.42 11.16
C ARG A 1 -19.76 -16.83 11.01
N LEU A 2 -20.20 -17.25 9.82
CA LEU A 2 -20.73 -18.61 9.57
C LEU A 2 -19.78 -19.73 10.02
N GLY A 3 -18.47 -19.63 9.78
CA GLY A 3 -17.49 -20.61 10.27
C GLY A 3 -17.46 -20.74 11.80
N VAL A 4 -17.43 -19.62 12.53
CA VAL A 4 -17.52 -19.59 14.00
C VAL A 4 -18.85 -20.18 14.48
N GLN A 5 -19.96 -19.88 13.79
CA GLN A 5 -21.28 -20.42 14.11
C GLN A 5 -21.40 -21.92 13.83
N ALA A 6 -20.62 -22.45 12.90
CA ALA A 6 -20.53 -23.87 12.58
C ALA A 6 -19.52 -24.62 13.48
N GLY A 7 -18.92 -23.95 14.47
CA GLY A 7 -17.94 -24.56 15.39
C GLY A 7 -16.53 -24.73 14.80
N ALA A 8 -16.21 -24.04 13.72
CA ALA A 8 -14.86 -24.09 13.14
C ALA A 8 -13.88 -23.25 13.97
N ASP A 9 -12.69 -23.81 14.20
CA ASP A 9 -11.57 -23.09 14.80
C ASP A 9 -11.08 -21.97 13.88
N ILE A 10 -10.67 -20.86 14.50
CA ILE A 10 -10.08 -19.71 13.81
C ILE A 10 -8.63 -19.53 14.25
N VAL A 11 -7.73 -19.35 13.29
CA VAL A 11 -6.30 -19.13 13.53
C VAL A 11 -5.84 -17.88 12.80
N GLY A 12 -4.88 -17.15 13.37
CA GLY A 12 -4.26 -15.99 12.70
C GLY A 12 -5.13 -14.74 12.58
N MET A 13 -6.30 -14.68 13.23
CA MET A 13 -7.23 -13.53 13.15
C MET A 13 -6.66 -12.20 13.69
N GLY A 14 -5.54 -12.25 14.41
CA GLY A 14 -4.81 -11.04 14.83
C GLY A 14 -3.95 -10.40 13.74
N PHE A 15 -3.76 -11.08 12.60
CA PHE A 15 -2.95 -10.57 11.50
C PHE A 15 -3.86 -10.10 10.36
N SER A 16 -3.70 -8.83 9.97
CA SER A 16 -4.40 -8.24 8.82
C SER A 16 -3.38 -7.55 7.94
N GLN A 17 -3.36 -7.90 6.65
CA GLN A 17 -2.46 -7.26 5.68
C GLN A 17 -3.13 -6.03 5.09
N MET A 18 -2.44 -4.90 5.14
CA MET A 18 -2.87 -3.66 4.51
C MET A 18 -2.22 -3.53 3.12
N MET A 19 -2.97 -2.94 2.19
CA MET A 19 -2.41 -2.49 0.92
C MET A 19 -1.82 -1.09 1.14
N PRO A 20 -0.55 -0.86 0.76
CA PRO A 20 0.10 0.44 1.01
C PRO A 20 -0.43 1.55 0.10
N ILE A 21 -1.12 1.19 -0.99
CA ILE A 21 -1.65 2.11 -1.99
C ILE A 21 -3.17 1.96 -2.10
N SER A 22 -3.87 3.09 -2.17
CA SER A 22 -5.28 3.17 -2.55
C SER A 22 -5.60 4.58 -3.03
N ASP A 23 -6.57 4.74 -3.91
CA ASP A 23 -7.06 6.06 -4.30
C ASP A 23 -7.77 6.71 -3.08
N PRO A 24 -7.33 7.90 -2.66
CA PRO A 24 -7.87 8.55 -1.47
C PRO A 24 -9.33 9.03 -1.63
N LYS A 25 -9.87 9.09 -2.85
CA LYS A 25 -11.26 9.49 -3.15
C LYS A 25 -12.17 8.29 -3.35
N THR A 26 -11.72 7.28 -4.09
CA THR A 26 -12.55 6.14 -4.49
C THR A 26 -12.29 4.88 -3.67
N GLY A 27 -11.15 4.79 -2.99
CA GLY A 27 -10.70 3.59 -2.30
C GLY A 27 -10.22 2.47 -3.23
N ALA A 28 -10.16 2.72 -4.55
CA ALA A 28 -9.72 1.72 -5.50
C ALA A 28 -8.23 1.43 -5.35
N LEU A 29 -7.85 0.15 -5.40
CA LEU A 29 -6.46 -0.29 -5.25
C LEU A 29 -5.69 -0.24 -6.58
N PHE A 30 -6.41 -0.29 -7.70
CA PHE A 30 -5.83 -0.47 -9.04
C PHE A 30 -5.97 0.78 -9.91
N THR A 31 -6.11 1.95 -9.30
CA THR A 31 -6.19 3.24 -9.98
C THR A 31 -4.83 3.91 -9.89
N GLY A 32 -4.00 3.79 -10.93
CA GLY A 32 -2.68 4.41 -11.00
C GLY A 32 -1.60 3.53 -11.66
N LEU A 33 -0.35 3.76 -11.27
CA LEU A 33 0.82 3.00 -11.73
C LEU A 33 0.86 1.63 -11.05
N ILE A 34 0.63 0.56 -11.82
CA ILE A 34 0.70 -0.83 -11.35
C ILE A 34 1.81 -1.56 -12.07
N VAL A 35 3.02 -1.11 -11.76
CA VAL A 35 4.24 -1.66 -12.35
C VAL A 35 5.12 -2.21 -11.23
N THR A 36 6.14 -2.98 -11.59
CA THR A 36 7.09 -3.55 -10.62
C THR A 36 7.74 -2.43 -9.77
N PRO A 37 8.04 -2.65 -8.48
CA PRO A 37 8.67 -1.64 -7.61
C PRO A 37 9.97 -1.02 -8.16
N SER A 38 10.66 -1.70 -9.08
CA SER A 38 11.82 -1.16 -9.81
C SER A 38 11.52 0.10 -10.63
N ASN A 39 10.25 0.35 -10.92
CA ASN A 39 9.80 1.26 -11.95
C ASN A 39 9.09 2.50 -11.40
N PHE A 40 8.98 2.64 -10.08
CA PHE A 40 8.43 3.86 -9.48
C PHE A 40 9.14 4.19 -8.19
N VAL A 41 8.94 5.42 -7.72
CA VAL A 41 9.38 5.84 -6.39
C VAL A 41 8.21 6.39 -5.58
N PHE A 42 8.25 6.17 -4.26
CA PHE A 42 7.31 6.77 -3.33
C PHE A 42 7.87 8.08 -2.80
N VAL A 43 7.09 9.15 -2.96
CA VAL A 43 7.51 10.51 -2.63
C VAL A 43 6.46 11.18 -1.75
N ASN A 44 6.89 11.78 -0.65
CA ASN A 44 6.02 12.51 0.27
C ASN A 44 5.65 13.91 -0.26
N LYS A 45 4.88 14.68 0.53
CA LYS A 45 4.46 16.04 0.14
C LYS A 45 5.63 17.02 0.06
N GLU A 46 6.72 16.72 0.75
CA GLU A 46 7.96 17.49 0.79
C GLU A 46 8.89 17.16 -0.40
N GLY A 47 8.51 16.24 -1.28
CA GLY A 47 9.29 15.86 -2.45
C GLY A 47 10.44 14.88 -2.15
N GLN A 48 10.41 14.20 -1.01
CA GLN A 48 11.45 13.29 -0.55
C GLN A 48 10.97 11.84 -0.58
N ARG A 49 11.90 10.93 -0.89
CA ARG A 49 11.68 9.49 -0.70
C ARG A 49 11.75 9.15 0.78
N PHE A 50 10.86 8.28 1.23
CA PHE A 50 10.69 7.99 2.66
C PHE A 50 10.75 6.49 3.00
N VAL A 51 10.74 5.60 1.99
CA VAL A 51 10.81 4.15 2.18
C VAL A 51 11.46 3.48 0.97
N ASN A 52 12.02 2.29 1.17
CA ASN A 52 12.46 1.41 0.08
C ASN A 52 11.24 0.68 -0.51
N GLU A 53 10.96 0.89 -1.79
CA GLU A 53 9.74 0.39 -2.47
C GLU A 53 9.71 -1.14 -2.63
N PHE A 54 10.83 -1.83 -2.39
CA PHE A 54 10.94 -3.30 -2.39
C PHE A 54 10.67 -3.96 -1.03
N GLU A 55 10.41 -3.18 0.02
CA GLU A 55 10.13 -3.71 1.35
C GLU A 55 8.78 -4.45 1.41
N SER A 56 8.58 -5.16 2.52
CA SER A 56 7.32 -5.86 2.78
C SER A 56 6.14 -4.90 2.95
N ARG A 57 4.92 -5.37 2.63
CA ARG A 57 3.71 -4.53 2.62
C ARG A 57 3.39 -3.89 3.97
N ASP A 58 3.75 -4.53 5.07
CA ASP A 58 3.63 -4.00 6.42
C ASP A 58 4.56 -2.80 6.65
N VAL A 59 5.81 -2.87 6.20
CA VAL A 59 6.76 -1.74 6.26
C VAL A 59 6.28 -0.59 5.38
N LEU A 60 5.87 -0.89 4.15
CA LEU A 60 5.35 0.11 3.21
C LEU A 60 4.09 0.80 3.76
N SER A 61 3.13 0.02 4.28
CA SER A 61 1.88 0.57 4.82
C SER A 61 2.13 1.41 6.07
N LYS A 62 3.03 0.97 6.95
CA LYS A 62 3.42 1.74 8.13
C LYS A 62 4.08 3.06 7.75
N ALA A 63 5.05 3.02 6.84
CA ALA A 63 5.74 4.21 6.35
C ALA A 63 4.78 5.19 5.66
N ALA A 64 3.81 4.68 4.89
CA ALA A 64 2.77 5.49 4.26
C ALA A 64 1.85 6.18 5.28
N LEU A 65 1.44 5.48 6.34
CA LEU A 65 0.60 6.03 7.41
C LEU A 65 1.32 7.10 8.25
N GLU A 66 2.64 7.02 8.35
CA GLU A 66 3.47 8.02 9.04
C GLU A 66 3.64 9.31 8.22
N GLN A 67 3.30 9.31 6.92
CA GLN A 67 3.38 10.51 6.09
C GLN A 67 2.29 11.52 6.46
N LYS A 68 2.58 12.81 6.19
CA LYS A 68 1.65 13.90 6.48
C LYS A 68 0.31 13.69 5.77
N ASP A 69 -0.76 13.71 6.55
CA ASP A 69 -2.14 13.44 6.13
C ASP A 69 -2.37 12.02 5.58
N GLY A 70 -1.42 11.09 5.77
CA GLY A 70 -1.47 9.72 5.24
C GLY A 70 -1.42 9.65 3.71
N ILE A 71 -0.91 10.70 3.05
CA ILE A 71 -0.86 10.81 1.59
C ILE A 71 0.59 10.87 1.11
N PHE A 72 0.85 10.10 0.06
CA PHE A 72 2.08 10.15 -0.72
C PHE A 72 1.76 10.00 -2.21
N TYR A 73 2.77 10.20 -3.04
CA TYR A 73 2.66 10.13 -4.49
C TYR A 73 3.55 9.03 -5.05
N ILE A 74 3.06 8.37 -6.09
CA ILE A 74 3.82 7.41 -6.89
C ILE A 74 4.29 8.15 -8.13
N ILE A 75 5.61 8.23 -8.31
CA ILE A 75 6.22 8.91 -9.46
C ILE A 75 6.94 7.87 -10.31
N ALA A 76 6.68 7.88 -11.60
CA ALA A 76 7.37 7.06 -12.59
C ALA A 76 7.66 7.89 -13.85
N ASP A 77 8.66 7.46 -14.61
CA ASP A 77 9.00 8.05 -15.90
C ASP A 77 7.94 7.72 -16.96
N ALA A 78 7.79 8.56 -17.99
CA ALA A 78 6.82 8.33 -19.07
C ALA A 78 7.09 7.05 -19.89
N ASN A 79 8.34 6.56 -19.91
CA ASN A 79 8.71 5.29 -20.55
C ASN A 79 8.25 4.08 -19.74
N ILE A 80 7.93 4.28 -18.46
CA ILE A 80 7.38 3.27 -17.58
C ILE A 80 5.87 3.30 -17.77
N LYS A 81 5.38 2.43 -18.64
CA LYS A 81 3.96 2.29 -18.92
C LYS A 81 3.38 1.14 -18.11
N ALA A 82 2.26 1.42 -17.44
CA ALA A 82 1.40 0.42 -16.83
C ALA A 82 0.74 -0.47 -17.89
#